data_AF-X1A9K8-F1
#
_entry.id   AF-X1A9K8-F1
#
_cell.length_a   1.000
_cell.length_b   1.000
_cell.length_c   1.000
_cell.angle_alpha   90.00
_cell.angle_beta   90.00
_cell.angle_gamma   90.00
#
_symmetry.space_group_name_H-M   'P 1'
#
loop_
_entity.id
_entity.type
_entity.pdbx_description
1 polymer ?
#
loop_
_entity_poly.entity_id
_entity_poly.type
_entity_poly.pdbx_seq_one_letter_code
_entity_poly.pdbx_strand_id
1 'polypeptide(L)'
;MIPLQVATPLEGLAACGYSTDSRVEDAYDWLMEQRLDEGAWPTGIASGVYGGVAGYRNIPHSRWGCRSSTIAVLNCMAYHPKRRKSSEAQRALDLILGCETKQKNLLGFVISRLIGLEESRGWRTYYPKMDAAHILNLCWKIGASLNDDRISELVDFVKGEQGEYGIWECSLHPQASRWLTFDLLRTFSHLDSNTDWISLEPRTPFQEYSKKMKRF
;
A
#
# COMPACT_ATOMS: atom_id res chain seq x y z
N MET A 1 3.88 3.90 20.63
CA MET A 1 4.79 3.76 19.47
C MET A 1 3.98 3.70 18.18
N ILE A 2 4.58 3.95 17.02
CA ILE A 2 3.84 4.13 15.78
C ILE A 2 4.29 3.14 14.69
N PRO A 3 3.40 2.27 14.17
CA PRO A 3 3.76 1.25 13.17
C PRO A 3 4.54 1.79 11.98
N LEU A 4 4.12 2.95 11.45
CA LEU A 4 4.78 3.61 10.33
C LEU A 4 6.28 3.93 10.60
N GLN A 5 6.68 4.23 11.84
CA GLN A 5 8.09 4.51 12.18
C GLN A 5 8.98 3.27 12.12
N VAL A 6 8.39 2.09 12.29
CA VAL A 6 9.10 0.81 12.20
C VAL A 6 9.08 0.30 10.77
N ALA A 7 7.94 0.38 10.10
CA ALA A 7 7.76 -0.15 8.75
C ALA A 7 8.64 0.53 7.69
N THR A 8 8.82 1.87 7.74
CA THR A 8 9.62 2.59 6.74
C THR A 8 11.12 2.22 6.72
N PRO A 9 11.87 2.25 7.84
CA PRO A 9 13.26 1.79 7.82
C PRO A 9 13.36 0.29 7.52
N LEU A 10 12.39 -0.51 7.98
CA LEU A 10 12.30 -1.93 7.70
C LEU A 10 12.11 -2.21 6.20
N GLU A 11 11.30 -1.42 5.48
CA GLU A 11 11.17 -1.50 4.02
C GLU A 11 12.54 -1.35 3.34
N GLY A 12 13.34 -0.36 3.76
CA GLY A 12 14.69 -0.14 3.23
C GLY A 12 15.62 -1.33 3.48
N LEU A 13 15.65 -1.85 4.71
CA LEU A 13 16.47 -3.04 5.04
C LEU A 13 16.04 -4.27 4.24
N ALA A 14 14.73 -4.51 4.14
CA ALA A 14 14.17 -5.63 3.40
C ALA A 14 14.47 -5.53 1.89
N ALA A 15 14.36 -4.33 1.31
CA ALA A 15 14.70 -4.07 -0.09
C ALA A 15 16.20 -4.27 -0.38
N CYS A 16 17.07 -4.04 0.60
CA CYS A 16 18.51 -4.33 0.52
C CYS A 16 18.88 -5.80 0.75
N GLY A 17 17.90 -6.70 0.91
CA GLY A 17 18.13 -8.15 1.06
C GLY A 17 18.28 -8.64 2.50
N TYR A 18 18.04 -7.79 3.51
CA TYR A 18 18.13 -8.15 4.92
C TYR A 18 16.78 -8.62 5.50
N SER A 19 15.81 -8.99 4.67
CA SER A 19 14.44 -9.29 5.12
C SER A 19 14.32 -10.48 6.07
N THR A 20 15.33 -11.34 6.15
CA THR A 20 15.39 -12.50 7.07
C THR A 20 16.51 -12.38 8.12
N ASP A 21 17.12 -11.20 8.28
CA ASP A 21 18.04 -10.94 9.40
C ASP A 21 17.24 -11.01 10.72
N SER A 22 17.79 -11.62 11.76
CA SER A 22 17.06 -11.84 13.01
C SER A 22 16.55 -10.54 13.64
N ARG A 23 17.32 -9.44 13.53
CA ARG A 23 16.92 -8.13 14.06
C ARG A 23 15.79 -7.50 13.25
N VAL A 24 15.72 -7.85 11.97
CA VAL A 24 14.64 -7.45 11.06
C VAL A 24 13.38 -8.27 11.33
N GLU A 25 13.52 -9.57 11.61
CA GLU A 25 12.40 -10.43 12.04
C GLU A 25 11.76 -9.92 13.33
N ASP A 26 12.54 -9.47 14.32
CA ASP A 26 12.01 -8.83 15.54
C ASP A 26 11.10 -7.63 15.22
N ALA A 27 11.45 -6.85 14.18
CA ALA A 27 10.64 -5.72 13.75
C ALA A 27 9.35 -6.15 13.05
N TYR A 28 9.36 -7.25 12.28
CA TYR A 28 8.15 -7.83 11.72
C TYR A 28 7.23 -8.39 12.82
N ASP A 29 7.78 -9.08 13.81
CA ASP A 29 7.02 -9.65 14.92
C ASP A 29 6.38 -8.53 15.75
N TRP A 30 7.14 -7.47 16.04
CA TRP A 30 6.58 -6.29 16.69
C TRP A 30 5.43 -5.67 15.87
N LEU A 31 5.58 -5.55 14.55
CA LEU A 31 4.48 -5.08 13.69
C LEU A 31 3.26 -6.00 13.81
N MET A 32 3.44 -7.32 13.95
CA MET A 32 2.30 -8.24 14.04
C MET A 32 1.56 -8.06 15.36
N GLU A 33 2.27 -7.80 16.45
CA GLU A 33 1.67 -7.44 17.75
C GLU A 33 0.87 -6.14 17.70
N GLN A 34 1.21 -5.21 16.80
CA GLN A 34 0.47 -3.95 16.63
C GLN A 34 -0.72 -4.04 15.67
N ARG A 35 -0.91 -5.19 15.02
CA ARG A 35 -1.99 -5.40 14.05
C ARG A 35 -3.35 -5.40 14.77
N LEU A 36 -4.32 -4.71 14.20
CA LEU A 36 -5.70 -4.70 14.70
C LEU A 36 -6.42 -6.00 14.30
N ASP A 37 -7.49 -6.35 15.02
CA ASP A 37 -8.24 -7.59 14.80
C ASP A 37 -8.74 -7.73 13.35
N GLU A 38 -9.17 -6.63 12.73
CA GLU A 38 -9.64 -6.63 11.33
C GLU A 38 -8.50 -6.78 10.31
N GLY A 39 -7.25 -6.58 10.73
CA GLY A 39 -6.04 -6.79 9.96
C GLY A 39 -5.28 -5.54 9.49
N ALA A 40 -5.78 -4.34 9.83
CA ALA A 40 -5.11 -3.07 9.58
C ALA A 40 -4.05 -2.71 10.66
N TRP A 41 -3.28 -1.66 10.43
CA TRP A 41 -2.40 -1.06 11.43
C TRP A 41 -2.89 0.33 11.87
N PRO A 42 -2.79 0.67 13.17
CA PRO A 42 -3.23 1.97 13.65
C PRO A 42 -2.29 3.11 13.25
N THR A 43 -2.75 4.35 13.42
CA THR A 43 -1.87 5.53 13.31
C THR A 43 -0.83 5.60 14.42
N GLY A 44 -1.00 4.84 15.50
CA GLY A 44 -0.11 4.78 16.65
C GLY A 44 -0.86 4.48 17.93
N ILE A 45 -0.13 4.01 18.94
CA ILE A 45 -0.65 3.69 20.27
C ILE A 45 0.10 4.52 21.31
N ALA A 46 -0.62 5.16 22.22
CA ALA A 46 -0.06 5.88 23.35
C ALA A 46 -0.83 5.48 24.62
N SER A 47 -0.12 4.94 25.62
CA SER A 47 -0.70 4.50 26.89
C SER A 47 -1.92 3.56 26.73
N GLY A 48 -1.84 2.61 25.79
CA GLY A 48 -2.94 1.68 25.48
C GLY A 48 -4.09 2.27 24.66
N VAL A 49 -4.01 3.55 24.27
CA VAL A 49 -5.05 4.25 23.51
C VAL A 49 -4.58 4.46 22.06
N TYR A 50 -5.44 4.10 21.11
CA TYR A 50 -5.21 4.35 19.69
C TYR A 50 -5.33 5.84 19.36
N GLY A 51 -4.38 6.35 18.58
CA GLY A 51 -4.42 7.71 18.06
C GLY A 51 -5.51 7.90 17.01
N GLY A 52 -6.05 9.12 16.91
CA GLY A 52 -7.04 9.48 15.90
C GLY A 52 -6.49 9.36 14.47
N VAL A 53 -7.30 8.80 13.57
CA VAL A 53 -6.99 8.66 12.15
C VAL A 53 -7.51 9.90 11.42
N ALA A 54 -6.66 10.54 10.61
CA ALA A 54 -7.11 11.62 9.75
C ALA A 54 -7.90 11.04 8.58
N GLY A 55 -8.93 11.74 8.11
CA GLY A 55 -9.91 11.15 7.22
C GLY A 55 -9.37 10.55 5.93
N TYR A 56 -8.44 11.25 5.29
CA TYR A 56 -7.72 10.78 4.10
C TYR A 56 -6.80 9.58 4.34
N ARG A 57 -6.64 9.11 5.58
CA ARG A 57 -5.89 7.90 5.93
C ARG A 57 -6.79 6.82 6.52
N ASN A 58 -8.11 7.02 6.53
CA ASN A 58 -9.03 6.04 7.10
C ASN A 58 -9.10 4.79 6.22
N ILE A 59 -9.23 3.63 6.87
CA ILE A 59 -9.62 2.39 6.21
C ILE A 59 -11.13 2.21 6.42
N PRO A 60 -11.91 1.96 5.36
CA PRO A 60 -13.34 1.66 5.50
C PRO A 60 -13.58 0.55 6.52
N HIS A 61 -14.67 0.65 7.28
CA HIS A 61 -15.07 -0.35 8.29
C HIS A 61 -14.06 -0.59 9.43
N SER A 62 -13.00 0.22 9.52
CA SER A 62 -12.08 0.21 10.65
C SER A 62 -12.20 1.49 11.46
N ARG A 63 -12.28 1.34 12.79
CA ARG A 63 -12.34 2.48 13.72
C ARG A 63 -10.96 3.14 13.92
N TRP A 64 -9.89 2.35 13.83
CA TRP A 64 -8.53 2.79 14.20
C TRP A 64 -7.50 2.55 13.10
N GLY A 65 -7.87 1.82 12.05
CA GLY A 65 -7.03 1.44 10.93
C GLY A 65 -6.59 2.65 10.13
N CYS A 66 -5.29 2.69 9.87
CA CYS A 66 -4.64 3.73 9.13
C CYS A 66 -4.10 3.16 7.82
N ARG A 67 -4.61 3.67 6.71
CA ARG A 67 -4.20 3.32 5.36
C ARG A 67 -2.70 3.49 5.17
N SER A 68 -2.14 4.60 5.62
CA SER A 68 -0.70 4.88 5.47
C SER A 68 0.18 3.90 6.26
N SER A 69 -0.21 3.56 7.49
CA SER A 69 0.51 2.54 8.28
C SER A 69 0.40 1.17 7.62
N THR A 70 -0.80 0.82 7.14
CA THR A 70 -1.06 -0.48 6.52
C THR A 70 -0.29 -0.65 5.21
N ILE A 71 -0.25 0.37 4.35
CA ILE A 71 0.58 0.36 3.12
C ILE A 71 2.07 0.25 3.47
N ALA A 72 2.55 0.98 4.49
CA ALA A 72 3.96 0.90 4.89
C ALA A 72 4.36 -0.52 5.33
N VAL A 73 3.50 -1.17 6.12
CA VAL A 73 3.72 -2.56 6.54
C VAL A 73 3.64 -3.52 5.35
N LEU A 74 2.70 -3.31 4.43
CA LEU A 74 2.63 -4.10 3.19
C LEU A 74 3.92 -3.98 2.37
N ASN A 75 4.47 -2.77 2.24
CA ASN A 75 5.71 -2.56 1.48
C ASN A 75 6.87 -3.40 2.03
N CYS A 76 7.09 -3.37 3.35
CA CYS A 76 8.18 -4.16 3.92
C CYS A 76 7.89 -5.66 3.85
N MET A 77 6.64 -6.11 4.01
CA MET A 77 6.26 -7.51 3.81
C MET A 77 6.51 -7.97 2.38
N ALA A 78 6.27 -7.12 1.39
CA ALA A 78 6.38 -7.46 -0.04
C ALA A 78 7.80 -7.93 -0.44
N TYR A 79 8.83 -7.50 0.29
CA TYR A 79 10.23 -7.91 0.11
C TYR A 79 10.63 -9.16 0.90
N HIS A 80 9.79 -9.62 1.83
CA HIS A 80 10.09 -10.79 2.63
C HIS A 80 9.71 -12.09 1.90
N PRO A 81 10.58 -13.11 1.82
CA PRO A 81 10.32 -14.31 1.02
C PRO A 81 9.06 -15.10 1.46
N LYS A 82 8.84 -15.23 2.78
CA LYS A 82 7.66 -15.90 3.36
C LYS A 82 6.48 -14.96 3.62
N ARG A 83 6.67 -13.92 4.44
CA ARG A 83 5.60 -12.99 4.88
C ARG A 83 4.85 -12.31 3.73
N ARG A 84 5.46 -12.10 2.56
CA ARG A 84 4.74 -11.52 1.40
C ARG A 84 3.49 -12.30 0.99
N LYS A 85 3.44 -13.62 1.19
CA LYS A 85 2.30 -14.48 0.83
C LYS A 85 1.48 -14.90 2.06
N SER A 86 1.68 -14.28 3.22
CA SER A 86 0.96 -14.67 4.43
C SER A 86 -0.48 -14.16 4.41
N SER A 87 -1.34 -14.78 5.22
CA SER A 87 -2.73 -14.34 5.37
C SER A 87 -2.83 -12.92 5.93
N GLU A 88 -1.86 -12.48 6.73
CA GLU A 88 -1.77 -11.11 7.23
C GLU A 88 -1.51 -10.11 6.11
N ALA A 89 -0.55 -10.39 5.21
CA ALA A 89 -0.27 -9.55 4.06
C ALA A 89 -1.46 -9.50 3.10
N GLN A 90 -2.08 -10.65 2.83
CA GLN A 90 -3.27 -10.75 1.99
C GLN A 90 -4.44 -9.96 2.58
N ARG A 91 -4.77 -10.15 3.87
CA ARG A 91 -5.85 -9.39 4.53
C ARG A 91 -5.57 -7.89 4.58
N ALA A 92 -4.31 -7.49 4.75
CA ALA A 92 -3.94 -6.08 4.71
C ALA A 92 -4.16 -5.49 3.31
N LEU A 93 -3.75 -6.20 2.25
CA LEU A 93 -4.00 -5.78 0.87
C LEU A 93 -5.50 -5.74 0.54
N ASP A 94 -6.27 -6.70 1.06
CA ASP A 94 -7.73 -6.76 0.94
C ASP A 94 -8.39 -5.44 1.38
N LEU A 95 -8.01 -4.95 2.56
CA LEU A 95 -8.49 -3.68 3.10
C LEU A 95 -8.10 -2.48 2.24
N ILE A 96 -6.90 -2.49 1.64
CA ILE A 96 -6.43 -1.43 0.75
C ILE A 96 -7.20 -1.45 -0.57
N LEU A 97 -7.48 -2.63 -1.13
CA LEU A 97 -8.29 -2.78 -2.35
C LEU A 97 -9.75 -2.39 -2.13
N GLY A 98 -10.26 -2.46 -0.90
CA GLY A 98 -11.57 -1.91 -0.53
C GLY A 98 -11.66 -0.37 -0.59
N CYS A 99 -10.53 0.33 -0.66
CA CYS A 99 -10.45 1.79 -0.78
C CYS A 99 -10.48 2.27 -2.25
N GLU A 100 -10.79 3.55 -2.48
CA GLU A 100 -10.61 4.18 -3.79
C GLU A 100 -9.11 4.29 -4.14
N THR A 101 -8.70 3.64 -5.24
CA THR A 101 -7.30 3.47 -5.68
C THR A 101 -6.98 4.21 -6.97
N LYS A 102 -7.99 4.64 -7.75
CA LYS A 102 -7.83 5.10 -9.14
C LYS A 102 -7.64 6.62 -9.21
N GLN A 103 -6.40 7.08 -9.06
CA GLN A 103 -6.06 8.51 -9.15
C GLN A 103 -4.95 8.76 -10.18
N LYS A 104 -5.34 9.22 -11.38
CA LYS A 104 -4.41 9.49 -12.50
C LYS A 104 -3.29 10.45 -12.12
N ASN A 105 -3.61 11.50 -11.38
CA ASN A 105 -2.66 12.54 -10.98
C ASN A 105 -1.59 12.07 -9.97
N LEU A 106 -1.72 10.86 -9.43
CA LEU A 106 -0.76 10.24 -8.52
C LEU A 106 0.03 9.10 -9.14
N LEU A 107 -0.19 8.80 -10.43
CA LEU A 107 0.49 7.70 -11.08
C LEU A 107 2.03 7.93 -11.12
N GLY A 108 2.79 7.00 -10.56
CA GLY A 108 4.24 7.10 -10.44
C GLY A 108 4.75 7.99 -9.31
N PHE A 109 3.87 8.40 -8.40
CA PHE A 109 4.25 9.11 -7.18
C PHE A 109 5.26 8.33 -6.33
N VAL A 110 5.07 7.01 -6.16
CA VAL A 110 6.01 6.21 -5.34
C VAL A 110 7.34 6.03 -6.06
N ILE A 111 7.32 5.75 -7.36
CA ILE A 111 8.55 5.61 -8.16
C ILE A 111 9.36 6.91 -8.19
N SER A 112 8.70 8.07 -8.37
CA SER A 112 9.39 9.36 -8.35
C SER A 112 10.09 9.64 -7.02
N ARG A 113 9.59 9.12 -5.89
CA ARG A 113 10.30 9.16 -4.60
C ARG A 113 11.49 8.23 -4.56
N LEU A 114 11.34 6.99 -5.03
CA LEU A 114 12.41 5.99 -5.01
C LEU A 114 13.65 6.45 -5.79
N ILE A 115 13.44 7.19 -6.89
CA ILE A 115 14.54 7.75 -7.69
C ILE A 115 14.99 9.14 -7.22
N GLY A 116 14.44 9.66 -6.12
CA GLY A 116 14.86 10.90 -5.47
C GLY A 116 14.34 12.20 -6.10
N LEU A 117 13.33 12.15 -6.97
CA LEU A 117 12.72 13.36 -7.57
C LEU A 117 11.63 13.97 -6.68
N GLU A 118 10.81 13.13 -6.07
CA GLU A 118 9.79 13.58 -5.11
C GLU A 118 10.36 13.58 -3.70
N GLU A 119 10.33 14.74 -3.05
CA GLU A 119 10.84 14.88 -1.69
C GLU A 119 10.02 14.07 -0.67
N SER A 120 10.72 13.44 0.26
CA SER A 120 10.11 12.77 1.41
C SER A 120 9.76 13.79 2.50
N ARG A 121 8.72 14.60 2.27
CA ARG A 121 8.24 15.59 3.25
C ARG A 121 7.23 15.02 4.23
N GLY A 122 7.52 15.22 5.52
CA GLY A 122 6.58 15.03 6.62
C GLY A 122 6.40 13.56 7.04
N TRP A 123 6.51 13.35 8.35
CA TRP A 123 6.48 12.02 8.96
C TRP A 123 5.13 11.29 8.78
N ARG A 124 4.00 12.01 8.90
CA ARG A 124 2.63 11.43 8.80
C ARG A 124 2.08 11.37 7.37
N THR A 125 2.69 12.12 6.46
CA THR A 125 2.27 12.33 5.07
C THR A 125 3.11 11.55 4.08
N TYR A 126 3.78 10.49 4.55
CA TYR A 126 4.60 9.63 3.70
C TYR A 126 3.75 8.71 2.79
N TYR A 127 2.76 7.98 3.28
CA TYR A 127 1.86 7.16 2.43
C TYR A 127 0.38 7.62 2.36
N PRO A 128 0.04 8.92 2.34
CA PRO A 128 -1.35 9.36 2.26
C PRO A 128 -1.88 9.26 0.82
N LYS A 129 -1.00 9.33 -0.17
CA LYS A 129 -1.31 9.31 -1.59
C LYS A 129 -1.37 7.86 -2.09
N MET A 130 -2.49 7.48 -2.71
CA MET A 130 -2.65 6.17 -3.32
C MET A 130 -2.22 6.24 -4.78
N ASP A 131 -1.04 5.70 -5.06
CA ASP A 131 -0.52 5.53 -6.41
C ASP A 131 -0.99 4.18 -6.96
N ALA A 132 -1.83 4.20 -7.99
CA ALA A 132 -2.40 3.00 -8.60
C ALA A 132 -1.32 2.03 -9.11
N ALA A 133 -0.19 2.54 -9.63
CA ALA A 133 0.93 1.72 -10.08
C ALA A 133 1.56 0.95 -8.90
N HIS A 134 1.74 1.64 -7.77
CA HIS A 134 2.27 1.03 -6.55
C HIS A 134 1.34 -0.05 -5.97
N ILE A 135 0.02 0.19 -5.98
CA ILE A 135 -0.94 -0.81 -5.52
C ILE A 135 -0.90 -2.06 -6.41
N LEU A 136 -0.81 -1.93 -7.74
CA LEU A 136 -0.63 -3.08 -8.63
C LEU A 136 0.68 -3.85 -8.34
N ASN A 137 1.77 -3.13 -8.06
CA ASN A 137 3.05 -3.74 -7.69
C ASN A 137 2.91 -4.60 -6.41
N LEU A 138 2.16 -4.10 -5.42
CA LEU A 138 1.83 -4.85 -4.21
C LEU A 138 0.94 -6.06 -4.51
N CYS A 139 -0.07 -5.93 -5.37
CA CYS A 139 -0.94 -7.04 -5.77
C CYS A 139 -0.14 -8.24 -6.26
N TRP A 140 0.78 -8.02 -7.21
CA TRP A 140 1.67 -9.10 -7.67
C TRP A 140 2.51 -9.65 -6.51
N LYS A 141 3.26 -8.79 -5.80
CA LYS A 141 4.20 -9.25 -4.76
C LYS A 141 3.49 -10.06 -3.67
N ILE A 142 2.26 -9.70 -3.32
CA ILE A 142 1.44 -10.36 -2.30
C ILE A 142 0.67 -11.58 -2.84
N GLY A 143 0.49 -11.66 -4.16
CA GLY A 143 -0.08 -12.83 -4.85
C GLY A 143 -1.59 -12.74 -4.97
N ALA A 144 -2.05 -11.56 -5.36
CA ALA A 144 -3.44 -11.28 -5.66
C ALA A 144 -3.80 -11.75 -7.06
N SER A 145 -4.96 -12.41 -7.18
CA SER A 145 -5.46 -12.96 -8.44
C SER A 145 -6.06 -11.89 -9.34
N LEU A 146 -5.85 -12.02 -10.66
CA LEU A 146 -6.58 -11.24 -11.67
C LEU A 146 -8.06 -11.61 -11.76
N ASN A 147 -8.49 -12.71 -11.13
CA ASN A 147 -9.90 -13.07 -10.99
C ASN A 147 -10.65 -12.17 -9.99
N ASP A 148 -9.94 -11.29 -9.27
CA ASP A 148 -10.59 -10.24 -8.49
C ASP A 148 -10.93 -9.03 -9.37
N ASP A 149 -12.22 -8.71 -9.45
CA ASP A 149 -12.73 -7.60 -10.27
C ASP A 149 -12.10 -6.24 -9.93
N ARG A 150 -11.67 -6.01 -8.68
CA ARG A 150 -10.96 -4.76 -8.32
C ARG A 150 -9.60 -4.68 -8.95
N ILE A 151 -8.93 -5.80 -9.08
CA ILE A 151 -7.57 -5.86 -9.62
C ILE A 151 -7.63 -5.80 -11.13
N SER A 152 -8.52 -6.55 -11.77
CA SER A 152 -8.73 -6.46 -13.22
C SER A 152 -9.11 -5.03 -13.64
N GLU A 153 -10.03 -4.38 -12.92
CA GLU A 153 -10.36 -2.99 -13.20
C GLU A 153 -9.23 -2.00 -12.90
N LEU A 154 -8.38 -2.28 -11.91
CA LEU A 154 -7.20 -1.44 -11.64
C LEU A 154 -6.15 -1.61 -12.75
N VAL A 155 -6.00 -2.83 -13.27
CA VAL A 155 -5.18 -3.12 -14.45
C VAL A 155 -5.72 -2.38 -15.66
N ASP A 156 -7.03 -2.44 -15.92
CA ASP A 156 -7.67 -1.72 -17.04
C ASP A 156 -7.51 -0.21 -16.91
N PHE A 157 -7.71 0.34 -15.70
CA PHE A 157 -7.47 1.74 -15.41
C PHE A 157 -6.04 2.14 -15.75
N VAL A 158 -5.04 1.41 -15.21
CA VAL A 158 -3.63 1.75 -15.45
C VAL A 158 -3.28 1.56 -16.93
N LYS A 159 -3.70 0.48 -17.60
CA LYS A 159 -3.46 0.29 -19.04
C LYS A 159 -4.09 1.40 -19.88
N GLY A 160 -5.28 1.90 -19.49
CA GLY A 160 -5.93 3.02 -20.15
C GLY A 160 -5.17 4.35 -20.04
N GLU A 161 -4.25 4.48 -19.08
CA GLU A 161 -3.37 5.63 -18.94
C GLU A 161 -2.06 5.52 -19.75
N GLN A 162 -1.88 4.45 -20.53
CA GLN A 162 -0.73 4.30 -21.42
C GLN A 162 -0.84 5.26 -22.61
N GLY A 163 0.18 6.09 -22.82
CA GLY A 163 0.23 7.00 -23.97
C GLY A 163 0.50 6.29 -25.29
N GLU A 164 0.38 7.04 -26.39
CA GLU A 164 0.52 6.55 -27.78
C GLU A 164 1.86 5.83 -28.06
N TYR A 165 2.93 6.22 -27.36
CA TYR A 165 4.26 5.61 -27.50
C TYR A 165 4.52 4.45 -26.52
N GLY A 166 3.48 3.94 -25.86
CA GLY A 166 3.59 2.87 -24.89
C GLY A 166 4.18 3.29 -23.53
N ILE A 167 4.29 4.60 -23.29
CA ILE A 167 4.87 5.19 -22.07
C ILE A 167 3.74 5.64 -21.14
N TRP A 168 3.89 5.38 -19.85
CA TRP A 168 3.06 5.99 -18.81
C TRP A 168 3.70 7.27 -18.32
N GLU A 169 2.93 8.36 -18.33
CA GLU A 169 3.41 9.67 -17.90
C GLU A 169 3.24 9.84 -16.38
N CYS A 170 4.34 10.21 -15.71
CA CYS A 170 4.27 10.70 -14.33
C CYS A 170 4.06 12.21 -14.36
N SER A 171 2.82 12.66 -14.14
CA SER A 171 2.44 14.08 -14.27
C SER A 171 3.18 15.00 -13.28
N LEU A 172 3.49 14.49 -12.08
CA LEU A 172 4.22 15.25 -11.05
C LEU A 172 5.68 15.45 -11.41
N HIS A 173 6.30 14.45 -12.02
CA HIS A 173 7.72 14.44 -12.38
C HIS A 173 7.92 13.73 -13.72
N PRO A 174 7.84 14.43 -14.86
CA PRO A 174 7.96 13.80 -16.19
C PRO A 174 9.27 13.02 -16.40
N GLN A 175 10.33 13.34 -15.66
CA GLN A 175 11.60 12.60 -15.69
C GLN A 175 11.46 11.17 -15.12
N ALA A 176 10.44 10.91 -14.29
CA ALA A 176 10.13 9.59 -13.73
C ALA A 176 9.36 8.67 -14.68
N SER A 177 8.80 9.17 -15.80
CA SER A 177 7.91 8.41 -16.70
C SER A 177 8.54 7.11 -17.24
N ARG A 178 9.85 7.12 -17.53
CA ARG A 178 10.57 5.91 -17.97
C ARG A 178 10.69 4.87 -16.86
N TRP A 179 10.94 5.30 -15.63
CA TRP A 179 11.00 4.41 -14.46
C TRP A 179 9.62 3.85 -14.11
N LEU A 180 8.57 4.69 -14.18
CA LEU A 180 7.19 4.26 -14.02
C LEU A 180 6.82 3.20 -15.06
N THR A 181 7.14 3.46 -16.33
CA THR A 181 6.88 2.51 -17.42
C THR A 181 7.59 1.18 -17.18
N PHE A 182 8.86 1.22 -16.79
CA PHE A 182 9.61 0.00 -16.45
C PHE A 182 8.97 -0.79 -15.30
N ASP A 183 8.60 -0.13 -14.20
CA ASP A 183 7.98 -0.78 -13.04
C ASP A 183 6.61 -1.39 -13.39
N LEU A 184 5.80 -0.70 -14.20
CA LEU A 184 4.51 -1.19 -14.68
C LEU A 184 4.65 -2.40 -15.61
N LEU A 185 5.55 -2.36 -16.59
CA LEU A 185 5.80 -3.49 -17.48
C LEU A 185 6.25 -4.72 -16.69
N ARG A 186 7.15 -4.54 -15.72
CA ARG A 186 7.56 -5.61 -14.81
C ARG A 186 6.38 -6.14 -13.99
N THR A 187 5.57 -5.25 -13.43
CA THR A 187 4.39 -5.61 -12.64
C THR A 187 3.40 -6.42 -13.47
N PHE A 188 3.06 -5.99 -14.68
CA PHE A 188 2.18 -6.73 -15.59
C PHE A 188 2.74 -8.10 -15.96
N SER A 189 4.05 -8.20 -16.25
CA SER A 189 4.67 -9.49 -16.59
C SER A 189 4.56 -10.55 -15.50
N HIS A 190 4.30 -10.14 -14.25
CA HIS A 190 4.14 -11.06 -13.13
C HIS A 190 2.70 -11.19 -12.61
N LEU A 191 1.83 -10.22 -12.86
CA LEU A 191 0.41 -10.31 -12.47
C LEU A 191 -0.30 -11.50 -13.13
N ASP A 192 0.12 -11.87 -14.34
CA ASP A 192 -0.42 -13.03 -15.07
C ASP A 192 0.04 -14.38 -14.50
N SER A 193 0.93 -14.40 -13.49
CA SER A 193 1.31 -15.65 -12.84
C SER A 193 0.20 -16.12 -11.89
N ASN A 194 -0.46 -17.22 -12.26
CA ASN A 194 -1.62 -17.79 -11.56
C ASN A 194 -1.45 -17.82 -10.03
N THR A 195 -2.26 -17.03 -9.32
CA THR A 195 -2.44 -17.09 -7.87
C THR A 195 -3.92 -17.23 -7.53
N ASP A 196 -4.23 -18.05 -6.52
CA ASP A 196 -5.61 -18.40 -6.15
C ASP A 196 -6.26 -17.44 -5.16
N TRP A 197 -5.51 -16.48 -4.60
CA TRP A 197 -6.05 -15.57 -3.59
C TRP A 197 -6.91 -14.47 -4.24
N ILE A 198 -8.20 -14.53 -3.93
CA ILE A 198 -9.20 -13.51 -4.27
C ILE A 198 -9.55 -12.76 -2.98
N SER A 199 -9.66 -11.45 -3.08
CA SER A 199 -9.87 -10.57 -1.94
C SER A 199 -11.38 -10.50 -1.63
N LEU A 200 -11.76 -10.31 -0.36
CA LEU A 200 -13.15 -10.46 0.12
C LEU A 200 -13.77 -9.15 0.64
N GLU A 201 -12.97 -8.10 0.80
CA GLU A 201 -13.40 -6.81 1.32
C GLU A 201 -14.32 -6.09 0.30
N PRO A 202 -15.51 -5.62 0.72
CA PRO A 202 -16.39 -4.89 -0.17
C PRO A 202 -15.78 -3.54 -0.58
N ARG A 203 -16.02 -3.14 -1.83
CA ARG A 203 -15.68 -1.79 -2.27
C ARG A 203 -16.46 -0.78 -1.45
N THR A 204 -15.75 0.20 -0.91
CA THR A 204 -16.36 1.26 -0.14
C THR A 204 -15.92 2.60 -0.70
N PRO A 205 -16.87 3.44 -1.17
CA PRO A 205 -16.56 4.79 -1.62
C PRO A 205 -15.79 5.55 -0.54
N PHE A 206 -14.83 6.36 -0.98
CA PHE A 206 -14.02 7.13 -0.05
C PHE A 206 -14.91 8.08 0.78
N GLN A 207 -14.83 7.96 2.10
CA GLN A 207 -15.47 8.85 3.05
C GLN A 207 -14.39 9.45 3.95
N GLU A 208 -14.14 10.75 3.81
CA GLU A 208 -13.10 11.46 4.57
C GLU A 208 -13.32 11.30 6.08
N TYR A 209 -14.41 11.85 6.61
CA TYR A 209 -14.69 11.75 8.04
C TYR A 209 -15.97 10.96 8.24
N SER A 210 -15.92 9.98 9.15
CA SER A 210 -17.15 9.39 9.69
C SER A 210 -18.01 10.53 10.21
N LYS A 211 -19.33 10.49 9.97
CA LYS A 211 -20.23 11.46 10.60
C LYS A 211 -19.98 11.38 12.10
N LYS A 212 -19.52 12.49 12.71
CA LYS A 212 -19.32 12.54 14.15
C LYS A 212 -20.64 12.12 14.79
N MET A 213 -20.62 11.06 15.61
CA MET A 213 -21.73 10.82 16.52
C MET A 213 -21.92 12.11 17.31
N LYS A 214 -23.10 12.73 17.18
CA LYS A 214 -23.45 13.86 18.03
C LYS A 214 -23.34 13.34 19.46
N ARG A 215 -22.40 13.91 20.21
CA ARG A 215 -22.47 13.83 21.66
C ARG A 215 -23.57 14.83 22.00
N PHE A 216 -24.69 14.31 22.51
CA PHE A 216 -25.98 14.98 22.74
C PHE A 216 -26.88 15.09 21.51
#